data_AF-A0A7C2RCL5-F1
#
_entry.id   AF-A0A7C2RCL5-F1
#
_cell.length_a   1.000
_cell.length_b   1.000
_cell.length_c   1.000
_cell.angle_alpha   90.00
_cell.angle_beta   90.00
_cell.angle_gamma   90.00
#
_symmetry.space_group_name_H-M   'P 1'
#
loop_
_entity.id
_entity.type
_entity.pdbx_description
1 polymer ?
#
loop_
_entity_poly.entity_id
_entity_poly.type
_entity_poly.pdbx_seq_one_letter_code
_entity_poly.pdbx_strand_id
1 'polypeptide(L)' 'MNRRNFLKKSAAAGTLVGVGSFGLLSFTAEEKRKHITILHTNDTHSHIEPFGADHPEYPNMGGVSRRYSL' A
#
# COMPACT_ATOMS: atom_id res chain seq x y z
N MET A 1 38.14 -41.69 -12.42
CA MET A 1 37.72 -40.33 -11.96
C MET A 1 38.83 -39.72 -11.11
N ASN A 2 39.30 -38.49 -11.39
CA ASN A 2 40.41 -37.91 -10.64
C ASN A 2 39.88 -37.13 -9.41
N ARG A 3 40.12 -37.65 -8.20
CA ARG A 3 39.60 -37.12 -6.92
C ARG A 3 39.89 -35.62 -6.75
N ARG A 4 41.09 -35.18 -7.12
CA ARG A 4 41.51 -33.77 -7.00
C ARG A 4 40.69 -32.84 -7.89
N ASN A 5 40.33 -33.29 -9.10
CA ASN A 5 39.51 -32.51 -10.02
C ASN A 5 38.05 -32.46 -9.57
N PHE A 6 37.54 -33.55 -9.00
CA PHE A 6 36.20 -33.58 -8.42
C PHE A 6 36.05 -32.55 -7.29
N LEU A 7 36.95 -32.57 -6.29
CA LEU A 7 36.93 -31.62 -5.17
C LEU A 7 36.99 -30.16 -5.61
N LYS A 8 37.86 -29.82 -6.57
CA LYS A 8 37.97 -28.45 -7.09
C LYS A 8 36.67 -27.98 -7.75
N LYS A 9 36.04 -28.83 -8.55
CA LYS A 9 34.79 -28.50 -9.25
C LYS A 9 33.62 -28.37 -8.27
N SER A 10 33.52 -29.29 -7.32
CA SER A 10 32.48 -29.24 -6.28
C SER A 10 32.61 -28.01 -5.39
N ALA A 11 33.84 -27.65 -5.00
CA ALA A 11 34.09 -26.44 -4.22
C ALA A 11 33.70 -25.18 -5.01
N ALA A 12 34.15 -25.05 -6.27
CA ALA A 12 33.82 -23.92 -7.13
C ALA A 12 32.30 -23.78 -7.38
N ALA A 13 31.62 -24.91 -7.65
CA ALA A 13 30.18 -24.94 -7.81
C ALA A 13 29.45 -24.54 -6.52
N GLY A 14 29.89 -25.06 -5.37
CA GLY A 14 29.36 -24.71 -4.06
C GLY A 14 29.52 -23.22 -3.74
N THR A 15 30.68 -22.63 -4.06
CA THR A 15 30.89 -21.18 -3.89
C THR A 15 30.02 -20.34 -4.82
N LEU A 16 29.84 -20.75 -6.08
CA LEU A 16 28.98 -20.03 -7.03
C LEU A 16 27.52 -20.05 -6.61
N VAL A 17 27.02 -21.20 -6.16
CA VAL A 17 25.65 -21.34 -5.65
C VAL A 17 25.48 -20.55 -4.36
N GLY A 18 26.43 -20.65 -3.42
CA GLY A 18 26.39 -19.95 -2.14
C GLY A 18 26.46 -18.43 -2.29
N VAL A 19 27.34 -17.91 -3.17
CA VAL A 19 27.43 -16.46 -3.43
C VAL A 19 26.25 -15.96 -4.27
N GLY A 20 25.84 -16.72 -5.29
CA GLY A 20 24.71 -16.36 -6.16
C GLY A 20 23.35 -16.34 -5.45
N SER A 21 23.20 -17.09 -4.35
CA SER A 21 21.96 -17.11 -3.56
C SER A 21 21.81 -15.92 -2.60
N PHE A 22 22.87 -15.15 -2.30
CA PHE A 22 22.73 -13.92 -1.51
C PHE A 22 21.84 -12.87 -2.19
N GLY A 23 21.82 -12.81 -3.53
CA GLY A 23 20.93 -11.91 -4.27
C GLY A 23 19.44 -12.24 -4.12
N LEU A 24 19.11 -13.50 -3.80
CA LEU A 24 17.73 -13.95 -3.56
C LEU A 24 17.22 -13.60 -2.15
N LEU A 25 18.13 -13.25 -1.22
CA LEU A 25 17.76 -12.77 0.12
C LEU A 25 17.28 -11.31 0.11
N SER A 26 17.50 -10.58 -0.99
CA SER A 26 17.07 -9.18 -1.16
C SER A 26 15.57 -9.01 -1.39
N PHE A 27 14.82 -10.12 -1.61
CA PHE A 27 13.36 -10.07 -1.69
C PHE A 27 12.78 -9.96 -0.28
N THR A 28 12.62 -8.73 0.20
CA THR A 28 11.82 -8.46 1.39
C THR A 28 10.34 -8.68 1.05
N ALA A 29 9.65 -9.56 1.76
CA ALA A 29 8.19 -9.74 1.69
C ALA A 29 7.43 -8.54 2.32
N GLU A 30 8.02 -7.36 2.28
CA GLU A 30 7.38 -6.15 2.76
C GLU A 30 6.33 -5.78 1.71
N GLU A 31 5.08 -6.12 1.99
CA GLU A 31 3.95 -5.61 1.22
C GLU A 31 3.99 -4.09 1.35
N LYS A 32 4.50 -3.42 0.31
CA LYS A 32 4.39 -1.96 0.16
C LYS A 32 2.93 -1.61 -0.07
N ARG A 33 2.13 -1.71 0.98
CA ARG A 33 0.71 -1.34 0.99
C ARG A 33 0.65 0.17 0.84
N LYS A 34 0.27 0.63 -0.34
CA LYS A 34 -0.06 2.04 -0.55
C LYS A 34 -1.41 2.31 0.09
N HIS A 35 -1.45 3.13 1.13
CA HIS A 35 -2.70 3.66 1.66
C HIS A 35 -3.22 4.73 0.70
N ILE A 36 -4.43 4.57 0.19
CA ILE A 36 -5.09 5.58 -0.65
C ILE A 36 -6.37 6.01 0.07
N THR A 37 -6.46 7.30 0.39
CA THR A 37 -7.68 7.91 0.96
C THR A 37 -8.40 8.64 -0.17
N ILE A 38 -9.61 8.18 -0.52
CA ILE A 38 -10.47 8.82 -1.52
C ILE A 38 -11.61 9.52 -0.77
N LEU A 39 -11.68 10.83 -0.89
CA LEU A 39 -12.79 11.64 -0.40
C LEU A 39 -13.59 12.13 -1.61
N HIS A 40 -14.91 12.04 -1.53
CA HIS A 40 -15.81 12.43 -2.60
C HIS A 40 -17.10 13.02 -2.01
N THR A 41 -17.64 14.03 -2.69
CA THR A 41 -18.98 14.55 -2.48
C THR A 41 -19.73 14.46 -3.80
N ASN A 42 -21.00 14.05 -3.78
CA ASN A 42 -21.85 14.14 -4.97
C ASN A 42 -22.94 15.20 -4.83
N ASP A 43 -23.32 15.80 -5.96
CA ASP A 43 -24.58 16.52 -6.22
C ASP A 43 -25.09 17.38 -5.05
N THR A 44 -24.30 18.38 -4.66
CA THR A 44 -24.66 19.25 -3.52
C THR A 44 -25.68 20.33 -3.87
N HIS A 45 -25.98 20.54 -5.15
CA HIS A 45 -26.97 21.50 -5.65
C HIS A 45 -26.92 22.90 -4.98
N SER A 46 -25.71 23.42 -4.75
CA SER A 46 -25.46 24.71 -4.10
C SER A 46 -25.93 24.80 -2.63
N HIS A 47 -26.10 23.68 -1.95
CA HIS A 47 -26.47 23.64 -0.53
C HIS A 47 -25.25 23.92 0.38
N ILE A 48 -24.92 25.20 0.52
CA ILE A 48 -23.75 25.66 1.28
C ILE A 48 -23.99 25.54 2.79
N GLU A 49 -25.14 26.01 3.25
CA GLU A 49 -25.53 26.01 4.66
C GLU A 49 -26.14 24.67 5.10
N PRO A 50 -26.17 24.38 6.41
CA PRO A 50 -26.94 23.26 6.94
C PRO A 50 -28.44 23.44 6.68
N PHE A 51 -29.17 22.32 6.69
CA PHE A 51 -30.62 22.34 6.66
C PHE A 51 -31.19 23.05 7.90
N GLY A 52 -32.36 23.69 7.73
CA GLY A 52 -33.08 24.37 8.81
C GLY A 52 -33.45 23.43 9.96
N ALA A 53 -33.71 23.99 11.14
CA ALA A 53 -34.07 23.23 12.34
C ALA A 53 -35.43 22.49 12.23
N ASP A 54 -36.26 22.92 11.29
CA ASP A 54 -37.58 22.37 10.96
C ASP A 54 -37.52 21.30 9.85
N HIS A 55 -36.34 21.02 9.29
CA HIS A 55 -36.20 19.99 8.27
C HIS A 55 -36.62 18.62 8.83
N PRO A 56 -37.51 17.88 8.14
CA PRO A 56 -38.17 16.69 8.71
C PRO A 56 -37.20 15.55 9.04
N GLU A 57 -36.13 15.41 8.27
CA GLU A 57 -35.21 14.27 8.37
C GLU A 57 -33.79 14.66 8.85
N TYR A 58 -33.27 15.81 8.44
CA TYR A 58 -31.88 16.24 8.67
C TYR A 58 -31.73 17.63 9.33
N PRO A 59 -32.43 17.94 10.44
CA PRO A 59 -32.42 19.28 11.01
C PRO A 59 -31.04 19.70 11.51
N ASN A 60 -30.56 20.88 11.10
CA ASN A 60 -29.22 21.42 11.40
C ASN A 60 -28.04 20.54 10.92
N MET A 61 -28.30 19.61 10.00
CA MET A 61 -27.29 18.72 9.40
C MET A 61 -26.98 19.15 7.96
N GLY A 62 -25.97 18.54 7.34
CA GLY A 62 -25.59 18.86 5.95
C GLY A 62 -24.82 20.17 5.81
N GLY A 63 -24.88 20.77 4.63
CA GLY A 63 -24.09 21.93 4.25
C GLY A 63 -22.67 21.58 3.78
N VAL A 64 -22.20 22.30 2.77
CA VAL A 64 -20.77 22.25 2.36
C VAL A 64 -19.88 22.87 3.44
N SER A 65 -20.33 23.95 4.10
CA SER A 65 -19.55 24.66 5.13
C SER A 65 -19.14 23.74 6.29
N ARG A 66 -20.06 22.90 6.77
CA ARG A 66 -19.81 21.92 7.83
C ARG A 66 -18.83 20.81 7.42
N ARG A 67 -18.78 20.45 6.13
CA ARG A 67 -17.86 19.43 5.62
C ARG A 67 -16.42 19.92 5.51
N TYR A 68 -16.20 21.22 5.31
CA TYR A 68 -14.85 21.80 5.27
C TYR A 68 -14.13 21.72 6.63
N SER A 69 -14.87 21.71 7.74
CA SER A 69 -14.32 21.67 9.09
C SER A 69 -14.08 20.25 9.65
N LEU A 70 -14.36 19.19 8.89
CA LEU A 70 -14.23 17.78 9.29
C LEU A 70 -12.99 17.14 8.65
#